data_AF-A0A9W4NDM6-F1
#
_entry.id   AF-A0A9W4NDM6-F1
#
_cell.length_a   1.000
_cell.length_b   1.000
_cell.length_c   1.000
_cell.angle_alpha   90.00
_cell.angle_beta   90.00
_cell.angle_gamma   90.00
#
_symmetry.space_group_name_H-M   'P 1'
#
loop_
_entity.id
_entity.type
_entity.pdbx_description
1 polymer ?
#
loop_
_entity_poly.entity_id
_entity_poly.type
_entity_poly.pdbx_seq_one_letter_code
_entity_poly.pdbx_strand_id
1 'polypeptide(L)'
;MPRKPTPAAKQRVRTGCLTCRKRRRKCDEQKPSCANCEVKGFTCKYGSDLAFVPPRSGAVPSAGQGYGNITFVDDSPLAVSKDKKDQKPDESHSSAEFSLDGLQSSTESHDDPSEPPRAFEFQSILSSAVPNVDFSDPPIPFIGGRGTPHAPYLNTVSYLGNPISAASDQAPDRRVQLASSNRETDLLRHFRYHLGPWIDIGDPELPFGLQVLLLSRTNRALQAAVLAVSAGQRLLMSCPSRTDLDSSHVFRTEAEGSLALECDLARHAGQTLLMLQDALPSGPQQWRALLAPTIEQACDFASRAGQGEDVGEALLWLYFRLDLAGCITQSKAPLTPFRSLLQRDGTFILHPQPQAQPQTVHRAYKHILCLLGHCLALIHGDPETSSPQTVSSPELAAFPSLRQSHFLSQWTFLWSDCQKWYNDRPVNVQQIVDIRGGEADHIDPDHDSSFPILIYTTPMALVANAVYHTISLLMLTHKPRLLKSLPGPRSVTSHIWHAQSIAGIAASNDSPEQWDPVLVASLLVIAKEMTHESQQTVILQRLAKITATTGIKLDREREALQATWNLARYEEEFEDEPDTIIS
;
A
#
# COMPACT_ATOMS: atom_id res chain seq x y z
N MET A 1 46.62 52.36 19.93
CA MET A 1 45.50 51.85 20.74
C MET A 1 44.89 50.65 20.03
N PRO A 2 44.81 49.47 20.64
CA PRO A 2 44.21 48.31 20.00
C PRO A 2 42.67 48.44 20.03
N ARG A 3 42.03 48.10 18.89
CA ARG A 3 40.57 48.10 18.77
C ARG A 3 39.99 46.92 19.55
N LYS A 4 38.94 47.17 20.34
CA LYS A 4 38.18 46.13 21.05
C LYS A 4 37.55 45.14 20.05
N PRO A 5 37.51 43.83 20.34
CA PRO A 5 36.83 42.87 19.49
C PRO A 5 35.31 43.04 19.61
N THR A 6 34.64 43.12 18.47
CA THR A 6 33.17 43.04 18.34
C THR A 6 32.69 41.64 18.74
N PRO A 7 31.61 41.49 19.52
CA PRO A 7 31.11 40.17 19.91
C PRO A 7 30.55 39.43 18.70
N ALA A 8 30.85 38.13 18.60
CA ALA A 8 30.40 37.25 17.54
C ALA A 8 28.86 37.27 17.43
N ALA A 9 28.36 37.51 16.20
CA ALA A 9 26.95 37.44 15.89
C ALA A 9 26.46 35.99 16.03
N LYS A 10 25.89 35.64 17.20
CA LYS A 10 25.32 34.31 17.45
C LYS A 10 24.17 34.02 16.48
N GLN A 11 24.34 32.97 15.67
CA GLN A 11 23.39 32.42 14.70
C GLN A 11 21.96 32.28 15.24
N ARG A 12 20.98 32.37 14.33
CA ARG A 12 19.56 32.11 14.63
C ARG A 12 19.38 30.60 14.81
N VAL A 13 19.02 30.19 16.02
CA VAL A 13 18.68 28.80 16.33
C VAL A 13 17.24 28.51 15.90
N ARG A 14 17.04 27.32 15.31
CA ARG A 14 15.78 26.86 14.72
C ARG A 14 14.94 26.10 15.74
N THR A 15 15.25 26.11 17.04
CA THR A 15 14.63 25.28 18.09
C THR A 15 13.89 26.09 19.17
N GLY A 16 13.74 27.41 18.99
CA GLY A 16 13.04 28.28 19.94
C GLY A 16 11.56 27.97 20.15
N CYS A 17 11.02 28.26 21.35
CA CYS A 17 9.60 28.06 21.69
C CYS A 17 8.64 28.78 20.71
N LEU A 18 7.42 28.25 20.58
CA LEU A 18 6.39 28.76 19.66
C LEU A 18 6.04 30.23 19.97
N THR A 19 6.04 30.59 21.25
CA THR A 19 5.74 31.95 21.72
C THR A 19 6.79 32.96 21.25
N CYS A 20 8.08 32.64 21.35
CA CYS A 20 9.16 33.49 20.86
C CYS A 20 9.20 33.54 19.32
N ARG A 21 8.96 32.40 18.66
CA ARG A 21 8.86 32.32 17.19
C ARG A 21 7.74 33.21 16.64
N LYS A 22 6.52 33.09 17.18
CA LYS A 22 5.35 33.91 16.79
C LYS A 22 5.62 35.40 16.97
N ARG A 23 6.36 35.77 18.03
CA ARG A 23 6.73 37.15 18.34
C ARG A 23 7.99 37.63 17.61
N ARG A 24 8.61 36.78 16.78
CA ARG A 24 9.86 37.06 16.05
C ARG A 24 10.99 37.53 16.98
N ARG A 25 11.10 36.92 18.17
CA ARG A 25 12.15 37.18 19.16
C ARG A 25 13.07 35.97 19.31
N LYS A 26 14.34 36.21 19.66
CA LYS A 26 15.31 35.16 19.92
C LYS A 26 14.93 34.42 21.20
N CYS A 27 14.85 33.10 21.10
CA CYS A 27 14.63 32.20 22.23
C CYS A 27 15.98 31.70 22.74
N ASP A 28 16.09 31.57 24.05
CA ASP A 28 17.23 31.01 24.78
C ASP A 28 17.07 29.51 25.06
N GLU A 29 15.93 28.93 24.66
CA GLU A 29 15.67 27.47 24.61
C GLU A 29 15.71 26.74 25.96
N GLN A 30 15.75 27.49 27.07
CA GLN A 30 15.59 26.93 28.40
C GLN A 30 14.20 26.30 28.56
N LYS A 31 14.17 25.13 29.18
CA LYS A 31 12.96 24.36 29.55
C LYS A 31 12.84 24.33 31.08
N PRO A 32 11.64 24.40 31.67
CA PRO A 32 10.31 24.31 31.03
C PRO A 32 9.79 25.62 30.40
N SER A 33 10.38 26.77 30.73
CA SER A 33 10.07 28.08 30.15
C SER A 33 11.35 28.81 29.79
N CYS A 34 11.36 29.53 28.67
CA CYS A 34 12.50 30.35 28.27
C CYS A 34 12.50 31.69 29.04
N ALA A 35 13.68 32.24 29.31
CA ALA A 35 13.82 33.45 30.12
C ALA A 35 13.02 34.64 29.54
N ASN A 36 12.89 34.71 28.21
CA ASN A 36 12.16 35.78 27.53
C ASN A 36 10.63 35.66 27.70
N CYS A 37 10.10 34.44 27.84
CA CYS A 37 8.70 34.20 28.15
C CYS A 37 8.43 34.41 29.64
N GLU A 38 9.34 33.96 30.50
CA GLU A 38 9.26 34.10 31.95
C GLU A 38 9.25 35.57 32.40
N VAL A 39 10.25 36.35 31.98
CA VAL A 39 10.37 37.79 32.32
C VAL A 39 9.15 38.61 31.85
N LYS A 40 8.49 38.15 30.78
CA LYS A 40 7.35 38.85 30.20
C LYS A 40 6.00 38.23 30.57
N GLY A 41 5.99 37.20 31.43
CA GLY A 41 4.77 36.53 31.88
C GLY A 41 3.98 35.85 30.76
N PHE A 42 4.61 35.46 29.65
CA PHE A 42 3.93 34.72 28.59
C PHE A 42 4.00 33.22 28.83
N THR A 43 2.92 32.50 28.49
CA THR A 43 2.93 31.04 28.46
C THR A 43 3.98 30.55 27.45
N CYS A 44 5.04 29.93 27.94
CA CYS A 44 6.07 29.33 27.11
C CYS A 44 5.58 27.95 26.65
N LYS A 45 5.32 27.80 25.35
CA LYS A 45 4.92 26.52 24.76
C LYS A 45 5.99 26.00 23.82
N TYR A 46 6.47 24.81 24.14
CA TYR A 46 7.24 23.96 23.25
C TYR A 46 6.30 22.86 22.75
N GLY A 47 6.26 22.63 21.45
CA GLY A 47 5.37 21.65 20.83
C GLY A 47 5.42 21.74 19.31
N SER A 48 4.99 20.66 18.66
CA SER A 48 4.89 20.52 17.21
C SER A 48 3.61 21.22 16.74
N ASP A 49 3.71 22.17 15.80
CA ASP A 49 2.53 22.64 15.07
C ASP A 49 2.11 21.50 14.14
N LEU A 50 1.12 20.70 14.54
CA LEU A 50 0.44 19.76 13.65
C LEU A 50 -0.32 20.59 12.60
N ALA A 51 0.30 20.82 11.45
CA ALA A 51 -0.31 21.51 10.33
C ALA A 51 -1.09 20.50 9.48
N PHE A 52 -2.39 20.39 9.72
CA PHE A 52 -3.29 19.79 8.72
C PHE A 52 -3.25 20.66 7.46
N VAL A 53 -2.81 20.09 6.35
CA VAL A 53 -2.68 20.81 5.07
C VAL A 53 -4.10 21.14 4.59
N PRO A 54 -4.50 22.43 4.54
CA PRO A 54 -5.79 22.77 3.96
C PRO A 54 -5.80 22.44 2.47
N PRO A 55 -6.93 21.96 1.90
CA PRO A 55 -7.01 21.66 0.48
C PRO A 55 -6.63 22.90 -0.33
N ARG A 56 -5.69 22.74 -1.28
CA ARG A 56 -5.26 23.83 -2.15
C ARG A 56 -6.33 24.08 -3.22
N SER A 57 -7.36 24.84 -2.89
CA SER A 57 -8.30 25.46 -3.83
C SER A 57 -8.98 26.63 -3.14
N GLY A 58 -9.10 27.77 -3.82
CA GLY A 58 -9.58 29.06 -3.29
C GLY A 58 -11.06 29.12 -2.90
N ALA A 59 -11.53 28.20 -2.08
CA ALA A 59 -12.83 28.29 -1.42
C ALA A 59 -12.65 29.01 -0.07
N VAL A 60 -13.33 30.14 0.07
CA VAL A 60 -13.44 30.89 1.33
C VAL A 60 -14.01 29.96 2.41
N PRO A 61 -13.39 29.84 3.60
CA PRO A 61 -13.97 29.04 4.67
C PRO A 61 -15.21 29.74 5.21
N SER A 62 -16.38 29.14 5.01
CA SER A 62 -17.58 29.51 5.75
C SER A 62 -17.37 29.11 7.21
N ALA A 63 -17.68 30.03 8.11
CA ALA A 63 -17.34 29.95 9.52
C ALA A 63 -18.02 28.77 10.25
N GLY A 64 -17.22 28.05 11.02
CA GLY A 64 -17.56 27.48 12.33
C GLY A 64 -18.77 26.54 12.43
N GLN A 65 -18.52 25.24 12.38
CA GLN A 65 -19.26 24.27 13.20
C GLN A 65 -18.27 23.52 14.09
N GLY A 66 -18.33 23.80 15.39
CA GLY A 66 -17.66 22.98 16.39
C GLY A 66 -18.34 21.62 16.46
N TYR A 67 -17.57 20.54 16.36
CA TYR A 67 -18.06 19.18 16.59
C TYR A 67 -18.22 18.98 18.10
N GLY A 68 -19.35 19.43 18.65
CA GLY A 68 -19.72 19.27 20.05
C GLY A 68 -20.48 17.99 20.38
N ASN A 69 -20.85 17.16 19.39
CA ASN A 69 -21.71 15.98 19.58
C ASN A 69 -21.16 14.74 18.85
N ILE A 70 -19.94 14.31 19.15
CA ILE A 70 -19.54 12.92 18.89
C ILE A 70 -19.74 12.15 20.19
N THR A 71 -20.84 11.42 20.29
CA THR A 71 -21.00 10.34 21.26
C THR A 71 -20.62 9.04 20.59
N PHE A 72 -19.58 8.39 21.10
CA PHE A 72 -19.23 7.03 20.71
C PHE A 72 -20.36 6.08 21.09
N VAL A 73 -20.86 5.32 20.11
CA VAL A 73 -21.81 4.23 20.35
C VAL A 73 -20.98 3.02 20.79
N ASP A 74 -21.23 2.54 22.00
CA ASP A 74 -20.63 1.32 22.56
C ASP A 74 -21.56 0.13 22.24
N ASP A 75 -21.14 -0.74 21.33
CA ASP A 75 -21.87 -1.96 20.92
C ASP A 75 -21.52 -3.17 21.79
N SER A 76 -21.54 -3.00 23.12
CA SER A 76 -21.38 -4.11 24.07
C SER A 76 -22.75 -4.73 24.45
N PRO A 77 -22.92 -6.07 24.40
CA PRO A 77 -24.23 -6.70 24.58
C PRO A 77 -24.68 -6.77 26.06
N LEU A 78 -25.78 -6.07 26.34
CA LEU A 78 -26.83 -6.23 27.37
C LEU A 78 -26.51 -6.81 28.76
N ALA A 79 -26.81 -5.99 29.80
CA ALA A 79 -27.34 -6.47 31.08
C ALA A 79 -28.35 -5.50 31.72
N VAL A 80 -29.64 -5.87 31.61
CA VAL A 80 -30.77 -5.78 32.56
C VAL A 80 -30.75 -4.72 33.69
N SER A 81 -31.69 -3.77 33.55
CA SER A 81 -32.69 -3.22 34.49
C SER A 81 -32.42 -3.10 36.00
N LYS A 82 -32.68 -1.89 36.53
CA LYS A 82 -33.52 -1.68 37.74
C LYS A 82 -34.08 -0.26 37.85
N ASP A 83 -35.40 -0.18 37.99
CA ASP A 83 -36.22 0.98 38.32
C ASP A 83 -35.88 1.62 39.69
N LYS A 84 -36.04 2.95 39.80
CA LYS A 84 -36.93 3.62 40.79
C LYS A 84 -36.96 5.16 40.65
N LYS A 85 -38.17 5.66 40.34
CA LYS A 85 -38.93 6.80 40.96
C LYS A 85 -38.19 7.74 41.93
N ASP A 86 -38.30 9.07 41.75
CA ASP A 86 -39.37 9.94 42.29
C ASP A 86 -39.10 11.46 42.11
N GLN A 87 -40.16 12.18 41.70
CA GLN A 87 -40.68 13.50 42.13
C GLN A 87 -39.93 14.86 41.97
N LYS A 88 -40.66 15.74 41.27
CA LYS A 88 -40.72 17.24 41.14
C LYS A 88 -40.90 17.97 42.51
N PRO A 89 -41.08 19.32 42.65
CA PRO A 89 -41.30 20.41 41.65
C PRO A 89 -40.65 21.81 41.89
N ASP A 90 -40.84 22.68 40.86
CA ASP A 90 -41.03 24.16 40.82
C ASP A 90 -39.91 25.10 41.36
N GLU A 91 -39.59 26.27 40.76
CA GLU A 91 -40.44 27.36 40.26
C GLU A 91 -39.79 28.20 39.12
N SER A 92 -40.64 28.60 38.16
CA SER A 92 -40.78 29.86 37.37
C SER A 92 -39.58 30.84 37.20
N HIS A 93 -39.33 31.43 36.02
CA HIS A 93 -40.24 32.27 35.24
C HIS A 93 -39.78 32.48 33.77
N SER A 94 -40.77 32.45 32.85
CA SER A 94 -41.08 33.46 31.79
C SER A 94 -39.98 33.82 30.77
N SER A 95 -40.14 33.90 29.45
CA SER A 95 -41.23 34.00 28.45
C SER A 95 -40.51 34.26 27.10
N ALA A 96 -40.98 34.02 25.88
CA ALA A 96 -42.30 33.83 25.32
C ALA A 96 -42.19 33.04 24.00
N GLU A 97 -43.32 32.44 23.65
CA GLU A 97 -43.64 31.74 22.40
C GLU A 97 -43.59 32.66 21.17
N PHE A 98 -43.33 32.06 20.00
CA PHE A 98 -44.22 32.24 18.86
C PHE A 98 -44.25 30.95 18.04
N SER A 99 -45.43 30.33 17.99
CA SER A 99 -45.76 29.22 17.09
C SER A 99 -46.50 29.79 15.88
N LEU A 100 -46.31 29.19 14.70
CA LEU A 100 -47.41 29.06 13.75
C LEU A 100 -47.23 27.84 12.85
N ASP A 101 -48.32 27.07 12.81
CA ASP A 101 -48.58 25.87 12.05
C ASP A 101 -48.41 25.99 10.53
N GLY A 102 -48.02 24.85 9.95
CA GLY A 102 -48.85 24.12 8.99
C GLY A 102 -49.09 24.72 7.61
N LEU A 103 -48.46 24.12 6.60
CA LEU A 103 -49.11 23.89 5.30
C LEU A 103 -48.51 22.67 4.60
N GLN A 104 -49.33 21.62 4.51
CA GLN A 104 -49.26 20.58 3.49
C GLN A 104 -49.92 21.10 2.20
N SER A 105 -49.31 20.81 1.04
CA SER A 105 -49.95 20.66 -0.30
C SER A 105 -48.80 20.59 -1.33
N SER A 106 -48.28 19.39 -1.61
CA SER A 106 -48.69 18.50 -2.71
C SER A 106 -48.27 18.96 -4.11
N THR A 107 -47.39 18.13 -4.69
CA THR A 107 -47.36 17.63 -6.08
C THR A 107 -47.24 18.63 -7.22
N GLU A 108 -46.10 18.56 -7.93
CA GLU A 108 -46.12 18.31 -9.38
C GLU A 108 -44.87 17.52 -9.78
N SER A 109 -45.15 16.40 -10.46
CA SER A 109 -44.26 15.36 -10.95
C SER A 109 -43.72 15.71 -12.33
N HIS A 110 -42.44 15.44 -12.56
CA HIS A 110 -41.93 15.10 -13.88
C HIS A 110 -40.90 13.96 -13.74
N ASP A 111 -41.31 12.79 -14.19
CA ASP A 111 -40.48 11.60 -14.41
C ASP A 111 -39.57 11.78 -15.63
N ASP A 112 -38.29 11.36 -15.51
CA ASP A 112 -37.61 10.52 -16.51
C ASP A 112 -36.45 9.75 -15.83
N PRO A 113 -36.22 8.46 -16.15
CA PRO A 113 -35.49 7.51 -15.30
C PRO A 113 -34.04 7.28 -15.76
N SER A 114 -33.08 7.27 -14.82
CA SER A 114 -31.78 6.63 -15.05
C SER A 114 -31.11 6.23 -13.73
N GLU A 115 -31.27 4.94 -13.43
CA GLU A 115 -30.55 4.02 -12.53
C GLU A 115 -30.04 4.46 -11.13
N PRO A 116 -30.39 3.72 -10.05
CA PRO A 116 -29.74 3.82 -8.75
C PRO A 116 -28.33 3.18 -8.77
N PRO A 117 -27.48 3.43 -7.77
CA PRO A 117 -26.14 2.84 -7.71
C PRO A 117 -26.27 1.31 -7.69
N ARG A 118 -25.61 0.62 -8.63
CA ARG A 118 -25.58 -0.85 -8.68
C ARG A 118 -25.03 -1.40 -7.37
N ALA A 119 -25.92 -1.93 -6.53
CA ALA A 119 -25.55 -2.90 -5.53
C ALA A 119 -25.05 -4.15 -6.26
N PHE A 120 -23.90 -4.66 -5.84
CA PHE A 120 -23.26 -5.84 -6.39
C PHE A 120 -24.22 -7.04 -6.31
N GLU A 121 -24.71 -7.54 -7.45
CA GLU A 121 -25.60 -8.71 -7.49
C GLU A 121 -24.79 -9.99 -7.32
N PHE A 122 -24.72 -10.48 -6.09
CA PHE A 122 -24.04 -11.71 -5.67
C PHE A 122 -24.51 -12.98 -6.43
N GLN A 123 -25.67 -12.94 -7.09
CA GLN A 123 -26.28 -14.08 -7.77
C GLN A 123 -25.62 -14.44 -9.11
N SER A 124 -24.95 -13.50 -9.79
CA SER A 124 -24.36 -13.77 -11.12
C SER A 124 -23.16 -14.73 -11.06
N ILE A 125 -22.45 -14.80 -9.92
CA ILE A 125 -21.28 -15.67 -9.72
C ILE A 125 -21.70 -17.11 -9.36
N LEU A 126 -22.95 -17.34 -8.95
CA LEU A 126 -23.43 -18.63 -8.41
C LEU A 126 -24.23 -19.48 -9.40
N SER A 127 -24.30 -19.10 -10.67
CA SER A 127 -25.13 -19.82 -11.65
C SER A 127 -24.45 -21.07 -12.23
N SER A 128 -24.08 -22.01 -11.36
CA SER A 128 -24.16 -23.44 -11.69
C SER A 128 -24.39 -24.28 -10.42
N ALA A 129 -25.65 -24.72 -10.27
CA ALA A 129 -26.15 -25.82 -9.44
C ALA A 129 -25.50 -26.04 -8.05
N VAL A 130 -25.94 -25.28 -7.04
CA VAL A 130 -25.76 -25.65 -5.63
C VAL A 130 -27.08 -26.26 -5.12
N PRO A 131 -27.09 -27.45 -4.46
CA PRO A 131 -28.29 -27.92 -3.77
C PRO A 131 -28.60 -27.00 -2.58
N ASN A 132 -29.84 -26.54 -2.52
CA ASN A 132 -30.35 -25.60 -1.51
C ASN A 132 -30.24 -26.21 -0.11
N VAL A 133 -29.49 -25.58 0.80
CA VAL A 133 -29.45 -25.96 2.22
C VAL A 133 -30.44 -25.07 2.96
N ASP A 134 -31.42 -25.70 3.61
CA ASP A 134 -32.47 -25.04 4.39
C ASP A 134 -31.88 -24.46 5.70
N PHE A 135 -32.10 -23.17 5.95
CA PHE A 135 -31.62 -22.43 7.13
C PHE A 135 -32.71 -22.27 8.21
N SER A 136 -33.75 -23.11 8.20
CA SER A 136 -34.88 -23.00 9.13
C SER A 136 -34.60 -23.53 10.55
N ASP A 137 -33.43 -24.09 10.84
CA ASP A 137 -33.10 -24.62 12.17
C ASP A 137 -32.36 -23.59 13.06
N PRO A 138 -32.78 -23.38 14.32
CA PRO A 138 -32.13 -22.45 15.23
C PRO A 138 -30.77 -22.98 15.72
N PRO A 139 -29.79 -22.10 16.02
CA PRO A 139 -28.47 -22.51 16.48
C PRO A 139 -28.52 -23.10 17.89
N ILE A 140 -27.92 -24.27 18.08
CA ILE A 140 -27.76 -24.94 19.37
C ILE A 140 -26.74 -24.16 20.23
N PRO A 141 -27.04 -23.77 21.47
CA PRO A 141 -26.12 -22.99 22.29
C PRO A 141 -24.97 -23.86 22.83
N PHE A 142 -23.75 -23.36 22.68
CA PHE A 142 -22.53 -23.94 23.23
C PHE A 142 -22.44 -23.62 24.74
N ILE A 143 -22.70 -24.61 25.60
CA ILE A 143 -22.44 -24.51 27.05
C ILE A 143 -21.03 -25.00 27.32
N GLY A 144 -20.13 -24.05 27.63
CA GLY A 144 -18.82 -24.34 28.19
C GLY A 144 -18.89 -24.46 29.72
N GLY A 145 -18.66 -25.66 30.24
CA GLY A 145 -18.45 -25.91 31.67
C GLY A 145 -17.01 -26.33 31.94
N ARG A 146 -16.22 -25.47 32.63
CA ARG A 146 -14.93 -25.83 33.21
C ARG A 146 -15.13 -26.73 34.44
N GLY A 147 -14.31 -27.79 34.56
CA GLY A 147 -14.11 -28.51 35.82
C GLY A 147 -13.50 -29.91 35.66
N THR A 148 -12.20 -30.03 35.87
CA THR A 148 -11.49 -31.29 36.23
C THR A 148 -11.56 -31.52 37.76
N PRO A 149 -10.99 -32.60 38.35
CA PRO A 149 -11.03 -34.02 37.97
C PRO A 149 -11.36 -34.93 39.18
N HIS A 150 -11.96 -36.11 38.93
CA HIS A 150 -11.74 -37.43 39.56
C HIS A 150 -13.01 -38.29 39.64
N ALA A 151 -12.89 -39.51 39.08
CA ALA A 151 -13.77 -40.67 39.24
C ALA A 151 -13.94 -41.05 40.74
N PRO A 152 -14.93 -41.86 41.19
CA PRO A 152 -15.36 -43.09 40.49
C PRO A 152 -16.80 -43.67 40.73
N TYR A 153 -17.09 -44.74 39.97
CA TYR A 153 -17.99 -45.89 40.25
C TYR A 153 -19.54 -45.79 40.22
N LEU A 154 -20.07 -46.63 39.32
CA LEU A 154 -21.19 -47.59 39.41
C LEU A 154 -22.63 -47.23 38.96
N ASN A 155 -23.05 -48.08 38.00
CA ASN A 155 -24.34 -48.77 37.82
C ASN A 155 -25.51 -48.12 37.05
N THR A 156 -25.73 -48.72 35.86
CA THR A 156 -26.98 -49.39 35.38
C THR A 156 -28.18 -48.46 35.17
N VAL A 157 -28.83 -48.42 34.00
CA VAL A 157 -29.77 -49.44 33.51
C VAL A 157 -29.88 -49.41 31.98
N SER A 158 -29.89 -50.61 31.41
CA SER A 158 -30.13 -50.98 30.02
C SER A 158 -31.58 -50.77 29.59
N TYR A 159 -31.78 -50.37 28.33
CA TYR A 159 -32.93 -50.83 27.55
C TYR A 159 -32.44 -51.54 26.28
N LEU A 160 -32.88 -52.79 26.18
CA LEU A 160 -32.87 -53.73 25.04
C LEU A 160 -33.15 -53.01 23.70
N GLY A 161 -32.59 -53.35 22.54
CA GLY A 161 -31.82 -54.49 22.09
C GLY A 161 -32.21 -54.77 20.63
N ASN A 162 -31.26 -54.68 19.69
CA ASN A 162 -31.12 -55.62 18.56
C ASN A 162 -29.79 -55.39 17.80
N PRO A 163 -29.26 -56.43 17.11
CA PRO A 163 -27.84 -56.73 17.13
C PRO A 163 -27.07 -56.32 15.87
N ILE A 164 -25.79 -56.03 16.09
CA ILE A 164 -24.61 -56.32 15.26
C ILE A 164 -24.87 -56.51 13.75
N SER A 165 -24.46 -55.50 12.98
CA SER A 165 -23.68 -55.74 11.77
C SER A 165 -22.36 -54.99 11.93
N ALA A 166 -21.27 -55.75 11.84
CA ALA A 166 -19.90 -55.27 11.95
C ALA A 166 -19.63 -54.17 10.91
N ALA A 167 -19.21 -52.99 11.37
CA ALA A 167 -18.60 -51.97 10.53
C ALA A 167 -17.17 -51.72 11.00
N SER A 168 -16.26 -52.28 10.21
CA SER A 168 -14.81 -52.17 10.24
C SER A 168 -14.31 -50.71 10.21
N ASP A 169 -13.33 -50.41 11.07
CA ASP A 169 -12.12 -49.58 10.85
C ASP A 169 -12.13 -48.29 10.00
N GLN A 170 -13.21 -47.50 9.91
CA GLN A 170 -13.19 -46.18 9.23
C GLN A 170 -12.68 -44.99 10.09
N ALA A 171 -12.17 -45.24 11.31
CA ALA A 171 -11.73 -44.17 12.22
C ALA A 171 -10.45 -43.39 11.81
N PRO A 172 -9.42 -43.98 11.17
CA PRO A 172 -8.20 -43.23 10.81
C PRO A 172 -8.44 -42.28 9.63
N ASP A 173 -9.26 -42.69 8.66
CA ASP A 173 -9.52 -41.92 7.43
C ASP A 173 -10.25 -40.61 7.72
N ARG A 174 -11.23 -40.63 8.62
CA ARG A 174 -11.94 -39.41 9.07
C ARG A 174 -11.03 -38.43 9.81
N ARG A 175 -10.09 -38.92 10.63
CA ARG A 175 -9.14 -38.04 11.36
C ARG A 175 -8.15 -37.38 10.41
N VAL A 176 -7.66 -38.10 9.41
CA VAL A 176 -6.76 -37.58 8.37
C VAL A 176 -7.48 -36.57 7.49
N GLN A 177 -8.71 -36.87 7.06
CA GLN A 177 -9.54 -35.94 6.29
C GLN A 177 -9.87 -34.67 7.08
N LEU A 178 -10.20 -34.77 8.38
CA LEU A 178 -10.47 -33.61 9.23
C LEU A 178 -9.22 -32.77 9.49
N ALA A 179 -8.06 -33.41 9.68
CA ALA A 179 -6.78 -32.71 9.82
C ALA A 179 -6.38 -31.99 8.52
N SER A 180 -6.60 -32.62 7.37
CA SER A 180 -6.41 -32.02 6.04
C SER A 180 -7.36 -30.84 5.83
N SER A 181 -8.63 -30.99 6.17
CA SER A 181 -9.66 -29.94 6.06
C SER A 181 -9.37 -28.73 6.95
N ASN A 182 -8.92 -28.95 8.19
CA ASN A 182 -8.48 -27.86 9.07
C ASN A 182 -7.27 -27.12 8.49
N ARG A 183 -6.34 -27.85 7.87
CA ARG A 183 -5.15 -27.27 7.25
C ARG A 183 -5.47 -26.44 6.02
N GLU A 184 -6.32 -26.93 5.12
CA GLU A 184 -6.79 -26.15 3.97
C GLU A 184 -7.51 -24.88 4.44
N THR A 185 -8.34 -24.98 5.49
CA THR A 185 -9.02 -23.83 6.08
C THR A 185 -8.04 -22.78 6.61
N ASP A 186 -7.00 -23.19 7.32
CA ASP A 186 -5.96 -22.28 7.81
C ASP A 186 -5.20 -21.58 6.67
N LEU A 187 -4.96 -22.28 5.56
CA LEU A 187 -4.30 -21.73 4.38
C LEU A 187 -5.21 -20.76 3.62
N LEU A 188 -6.50 -21.07 3.47
CA LEU A 188 -7.49 -20.14 2.88
C LEU A 188 -7.65 -18.88 3.73
N ARG A 189 -7.63 -19.02 5.07
CA ARG A 189 -7.59 -17.87 5.98
C ARG A 189 -6.33 -17.03 5.76
N HIS A 190 -5.17 -17.67 5.64
CA HIS A 190 -3.92 -16.97 5.35
C HIS A 190 -4.00 -16.18 4.03
N PHE A 191 -4.52 -16.80 2.97
CA PHE A 191 -4.73 -16.13 1.70
C PHE A 191 -5.59 -14.87 1.85
N ARG A 192 -6.76 -14.99 2.51
CA ARG A 192 -7.72 -13.90 2.65
C ARG A 192 -7.19 -12.70 3.43
N TYR A 193 -6.43 -12.93 4.49
CA TYR A 193 -6.05 -11.87 5.44
C TYR A 193 -4.59 -11.40 5.32
N HIS A 194 -3.75 -12.10 4.54
CA HIS A 194 -2.36 -11.71 4.33
C HIS A 194 -2.02 -11.48 2.85
N LEU A 195 -2.30 -12.45 1.96
CA LEU A 195 -1.97 -12.31 0.53
C LEU A 195 -2.92 -11.35 -0.19
N GLY A 196 -4.23 -11.55 -0.06
CA GLY A 196 -5.25 -10.74 -0.74
C GLY A 196 -5.03 -9.23 -0.55
N PRO A 197 -5.02 -8.72 0.70
CA PRO A 197 -4.82 -7.30 0.97
C PRO A 197 -3.52 -6.73 0.38
N TRP A 198 -2.44 -7.52 0.37
CA TRP A 198 -1.16 -7.12 -0.20
C TRP A 198 -1.18 -7.06 -1.73
N ILE A 199 -1.78 -8.04 -2.39
CA ILE A 199 -1.85 -8.08 -3.85
C ILE A 199 -2.84 -7.01 -4.37
N ASP A 200 -3.96 -6.81 -3.66
CA ASP A 200 -5.02 -5.86 -4.03
C ASP A 200 -4.65 -4.40 -3.73
N ILE A 201 -3.77 -4.13 -2.76
CA ILE A 201 -3.33 -2.77 -2.35
C ILE A 201 -4.53 -1.87 -2.02
N GLY A 202 -5.51 -2.39 -1.29
CA GLY A 202 -6.70 -1.63 -0.93
C GLY A 202 -7.64 -1.32 -2.11
N ASP A 203 -7.61 -2.13 -3.17
CA ASP A 203 -8.65 -2.13 -4.20
C ASP A 203 -10.00 -2.48 -3.55
N PRO A 204 -11.03 -1.62 -3.66
CA PRO A 204 -12.32 -1.87 -3.05
C PRO A 204 -13.00 -3.14 -3.57
N GLU A 205 -12.71 -3.56 -4.80
CA GLU A 205 -13.32 -4.75 -5.43
C GLU A 205 -12.64 -6.05 -5.00
N LEU A 206 -11.50 -5.95 -4.30
CA LEU A 206 -10.70 -7.07 -3.78
C LEU A 206 -10.57 -8.23 -4.79
N PRO A 207 -10.02 -8.00 -5.99
CA PRO A 207 -10.03 -9.01 -7.06
C PRO A 207 -9.38 -10.33 -6.63
N PHE A 208 -8.27 -10.28 -5.90
CA PHE A 208 -7.64 -11.49 -5.38
C PHE A 208 -8.25 -11.92 -4.06
N GLY A 209 -8.34 -11.00 -3.09
CA GLY A 209 -8.77 -11.32 -1.74
C GLY A 209 -10.21 -11.82 -1.63
N LEU A 210 -11.08 -11.47 -2.57
CA LEU A 210 -12.49 -11.87 -2.60
C LEU A 210 -12.82 -12.66 -3.87
N GLN A 211 -12.64 -12.11 -5.06
CA GLN A 211 -13.19 -12.69 -6.29
C GLN A 211 -12.47 -14.01 -6.69
N VAL A 212 -11.14 -14.03 -6.68
CA VAL A 212 -10.35 -15.26 -6.89
C VAL A 212 -10.67 -16.31 -5.83
N LEU A 213 -10.85 -15.90 -4.56
CA LEU A 213 -11.19 -16.82 -3.49
C LEU A 213 -12.59 -17.45 -3.68
N LEU A 214 -13.58 -16.65 -4.11
CA LEU A 214 -14.92 -17.15 -4.46
C LEU A 214 -14.87 -18.14 -5.64
N LEU A 215 -14.11 -17.82 -6.68
CA LEU A 215 -13.92 -18.71 -7.83
C LEU A 215 -13.25 -20.03 -7.44
N SER A 216 -12.28 -19.97 -6.50
CA SER A 216 -11.58 -21.15 -6.01
C SER A 216 -12.49 -22.13 -5.26
N ARG A 217 -13.64 -21.68 -4.73
CA ARG A 217 -14.57 -22.53 -3.98
C ARG A 217 -15.15 -23.65 -4.86
N THR A 218 -15.35 -23.39 -6.14
CA THR A 218 -15.92 -24.34 -7.11
C THR A 218 -14.88 -24.86 -8.10
N ASN A 219 -13.66 -24.31 -8.10
CA ASN A 219 -12.58 -24.73 -8.99
C ASN A 219 -11.39 -25.26 -8.18
N ARG A 220 -11.23 -26.60 -8.16
CA ARG A 220 -10.18 -27.25 -7.37
C ARG A 220 -8.77 -26.91 -7.85
N ALA A 221 -8.57 -26.72 -9.15
CA ALA A 221 -7.26 -26.35 -9.70
C ALA A 221 -6.80 -24.98 -9.16
N LEU A 222 -7.70 -24.00 -9.15
CA LEU A 222 -7.46 -22.68 -8.58
C LEU A 222 -7.32 -22.74 -7.06
N GLN A 223 -8.15 -23.55 -6.38
CA GLN A 223 -8.02 -23.74 -4.93
C GLN A 223 -6.65 -24.30 -4.55
N ALA A 224 -6.17 -25.30 -5.27
CA ALA A 224 -4.83 -25.86 -5.06
C ALA A 224 -3.75 -24.78 -5.25
N ALA A 225 -3.87 -23.90 -6.24
CA ALA A 225 -2.94 -22.77 -6.42
C ALA A 225 -2.99 -21.78 -5.24
N VAL A 226 -4.18 -21.43 -4.75
CA VAL A 226 -4.39 -20.58 -3.55
C VAL A 226 -3.75 -21.20 -2.31
N LEU A 227 -3.93 -22.50 -2.10
CA LEU A 227 -3.35 -23.25 -0.98
C LEU A 227 -1.83 -23.33 -1.10
N ALA A 228 -1.30 -23.58 -2.30
CA ALA A 228 0.12 -23.66 -2.59
C ALA A 228 0.83 -22.34 -2.26
N VAL A 229 0.38 -21.22 -2.82
CA VAL A 229 1.00 -19.89 -2.58
C VAL A 229 0.91 -19.49 -1.11
N SER A 230 -0.20 -19.83 -0.43
CA SER A 230 -0.37 -19.53 1.00
C SER A 230 0.60 -20.31 1.86
N ALA A 231 0.75 -21.61 1.60
CA ALA A 231 1.73 -22.44 2.30
C ALA A 231 3.16 -21.98 2.01
N GLY A 232 3.45 -21.63 0.75
CA GLY A 232 4.73 -21.07 0.31
C GLY A 232 5.09 -19.77 1.04
N GLN A 233 4.18 -18.81 1.13
CA GLN A 233 4.44 -17.55 1.81
C GLN A 233 4.63 -17.73 3.33
N ARG A 234 3.85 -18.61 3.99
CA ARG A 234 4.02 -18.89 5.43
C ARG A 234 5.40 -19.41 5.78
N LEU A 235 6.09 -20.10 4.86
CA LEU A 235 7.46 -20.54 5.05
C LEU A 235 8.48 -19.39 5.02
N LEU A 236 8.17 -18.31 4.31
CA LEU A 236 9.00 -17.12 4.19
C LEU A 236 8.74 -16.13 5.34
N MET A 237 7.55 -16.20 5.93
CA MET A 237 7.16 -15.45 7.11
C MET A 237 7.62 -16.16 8.40
N SER A 238 7.60 -15.45 9.53
CA SER A 238 8.23 -15.93 10.77
C SER A 238 7.63 -17.26 11.29
N CYS A 239 8.51 -18.25 11.49
CA CYS A 239 8.28 -19.62 12.02
C CYS A 239 7.77 -20.67 10.98
N PRO A 240 8.65 -21.19 10.11
CA PRO A 240 8.29 -22.24 9.15
C PRO A 240 7.97 -23.55 9.85
N SER A 241 6.75 -24.08 9.67
CA SER A 241 6.44 -25.46 10.04
C SER A 241 6.84 -26.39 8.89
N ARG A 242 7.44 -27.54 9.21
CA ARG A 242 7.80 -28.56 8.21
C ARG A 242 6.57 -29.04 7.41
N THR A 243 5.40 -29.01 8.04
CA THR A 243 4.11 -29.31 7.40
C THR A 243 3.78 -28.37 6.25
N ASP A 244 4.25 -27.13 6.31
CA ASP A 244 3.92 -26.08 5.34
C ASP A 244 4.71 -26.27 4.04
N LEU A 245 5.94 -26.79 4.15
CA LEU A 245 6.77 -27.14 3.00
C LEU A 245 6.15 -28.30 2.22
N ASP A 246 5.81 -29.38 2.92
CA ASP A 246 5.18 -30.54 2.30
C ASP A 246 3.83 -30.16 1.66
N SER A 247 3.00 -29.38 2.37
CA SER A 247 1.72 -28.87 1.86
C SER A 247 1.91 -28.01 0.59
N SER A 248 2.89 -27.10 0.63
CA SER A 248 3.21 -26.20 -0.49
C SER A 248 3.54 -26.98 -1.76
N HIS A 249 4.35 -28.03 -1.65
CA HIS A 249 4.70 -28.88 -2.78
C HIS A 249 3.51 -29.70 -3.29
N VAL A 250 2.75 -30.33 -2.39
CA VAL A 250 1.61 -31.18 -2.76
C VAL A 250 0.55 -30.37 -3.52
N PHE A 251 0.12 -29.23 -2.97
CA PHE A 251 -0.89 -28.40 -3.62
C PHE A 251 -0.39 -27.77 -4.92
N ARG A 252 0.91 -27.46 -5.01
CA ARG A 252 1.51 -26.96 -6.25
C ARG A 252 1.43 -27.99 -7.37
N THR A 253 1.84 -29.23 -7.11
CA THR A 253 1.76 -30.32 -8.10
C THR A 253 0.32 -30.59 -8.52
N GLU A 254 -0.62 -30.55 -7.57
CA GLU A 254 -2.05 -30.67 -7.86
C GLU A 254 -2.55 -29.53 -8.78
N ALA A 255 -2.16 -28.29 -8.49
CA ALA A 255 -2.52 -27.12 -9.28
C ALA A 255 -1.94 -27.20 -10.70
N GLU A 256 -0.64 -27.48 -10.85
CA GLU A 256 0.03 -27.55 -12.16
C GLU A 256 -0.58 -28.61 -13.07
N GLY A 257 -0.91 -29.80 -12.53
CA GLY A 257 -1.55 -30.87 -13.28
C GLY A 257 -2.98 -30.53 -13.73
N SER A 258 -3.71 -29.76 -12.92
CA SER A 258 -5.13 -29.47 -13.16
C SER A 258 -5.37 -28.18 -13.94
N LEU A 259 -4.56 -27.13 -13.70
CA LEU A 259 -4.66 -25.84 -14.39
C LEU A 259 -4.37 -25.97 -15.90
N ALA A 260 -3.58 -26.96 -16.31
CA ALA A 260 -3.35 -27.26 -17.71
C ALA A 260 -4.65 -27.60 -18.48
N LEU A 261 -5.68 -28.09 -17.76
CA LEU A 261 -6.97 -28.52 -18.33
C LEU A 261 -8.05 -27.44 -18.29
N GLU A 262 -7.93 -26.45 -17.41
CA GLU A 262 -8.82 -25.29 -17.33
C GLU A 262 -8.71 -24.43 -18.59
N CYS A 263 -9.74 -23.65 -19.00
CA CYS A 263 -9.70 -22.83 -20.22
C CYS A 263 -9.75 -21.30 -20.07
N ASP A 264 -10.05 -20.79 -18.88
CA ASP A 264 -10.51 -19.40 -18.73
C ASP A 264 -9.73 -18.62 -17.65
N LEU A 265 -10.44 -17.78 -16.90
CA LEU A 265 -9.93 -16.95 -15.81
C LEU A 265 -9.24 -17.78 -14.71
N ALA A 266 -9.77 -18.96 -14.37
CA ALA A 266 -9.21 -19.82 -13.34
C ALA A 266 -7.78 -20.27 -13.67
N ARG A 267 -7.49 -20.56 -14.95
CA ARG A 267 -6.13 -20.92 -15.40
C ARG A 267 -5.15 -19.78 -15.13
N HIS A 268 -5.47 -18.58 -15.62
CA HIS A 268 -4.58 -17.43 -15.56
C HIS A 268 -4.42 -16.92 -14.12
N ALA A 269 -5.50 -16.90 -13.34
CA ALA A 269 -5.43 -16.60 -11.92
C ALA A 269 -4.53 -17.61 -11.17
N GLY A 270 -4.73 -18.92 -11.41
CA GLY A 270 -3.91 -19.96 -10.79
C GLY A 270 -2.43 -19.86 -11.18
N GLN A 271 -2.12 -19.69 -12.46
CA GLN A 271 -0.75 -19.48 -12.96
C GLN A 271 -0.10 -18.24 -12.35
N THR A 272 -0.86 -17.15 -12.17
CA THR A 272 -0.37 -15.93 -11.54
C THR A 272 -0.02 -16.15 -10.07
N LEU A 273 -0.83 -16.91 -9.33
CA LEU A 273 -0.55 -17.27 -7.94
C LEU A 273 0.69 -18.17 -7.81
N LEU A 274 0.88 -19.11 -8.74
CA LEU A 274 2.09 -19.95 -8.78
C LEU A 274 3.34 -19.12 -9.15
N MET A 275 3.24 -18.20 -10.11
CA MET A 275 4.31 -17.25 -10.42
C MET A 275 4.68 -16.42 -9.18
N LEU A 276 3.68 -15.95 -8.42
CA LEU A 276 3.89 -15.20 -7.21
C LEU A 276 4.60 -16.02 -6.12
N GLN A 277 4.26 -17.31 -6.00
CA GLN A 277 4.93 -18.25 -5.10
C GLN A 277 6.43 -18.36 -5.40
N ASP A 278 6.84 -18.20 -6.67
CA ASP A 278 8.26 -18.19 -7.08
C ASP A 278 8.89 -16.80 -6.94
N ALA A 279 8.12 -15.74 -7.18
CA ALA A 279 8.60 -14.37 -7.10
C ALA A 279 9.01 -13.98 -5.67
N LEU A 280 8.20 -14.32 -4.67
CA LEU A 280 8.46 -13.96 -3.27
C LEU A 280 9.85 -14.39 -2.76
N PRO A 281 10.28 -15.67 -2.87
CA PRO A 281 11.59 -16.11 -2.40
C PRO A 281 12.76 -15.65 -3.29
N SER A 282 12.51 -15.34 -4.56
CA SER A 282 13.55 -14.92 -5.52
C SER A 282 13.98 -13.46 -5.37
N GLY A 283 13.09 -12.60 -4.85
CA GLY A 283 13.34 -11.18 -4.62
C GLY A 283 13.37 -10.31 -5.89
N PRO A 284 13.37 -8.97 -5.73
CA PRO A 284 13.18 -8.02 -6.83
C PRO A 284 14.16 -8.14 -8.00
N GLN A 285 15.41 -8.50 -7.72
CA GLN A 285 16.43 -8.66 -8.75
C GLN A 285 16.17 -9.81 -9.71
N GLN A 286 15.30 -10.77 -9.38
CA GLN A 286 15.02 -11.94 -10.21
C GLN A 286 13.63 -11.91 -10.84
N TRP A 287 12.72 -11.05 -10.36
CA TRP A 287 11.32 -10.99 -10.84
C TRP A 287 11.23 -10.86 -12.35
N ARG A 288 12.03 -10.00 -12.97
CA ARG A 288 12.02 -9.83 -14.43
C ARG A 288 12.24 -11.16 -15.17
N ALA A 289 13.18 -11.99 -14.72
CA ALA A 289 13.48 -13.26 -15.37
C ALA A 289 12.33 -14.27 -15.21
N LEU A 290 11.62 -14.24 -14.08
CA LEU A 290 10.45 -15.08 -13.82
C LEU A 290 9.23 -14.67 -14.64
N LEU A 291 9.04 -13.37 -14.87
CA LEU A 291 7.90 -12.86 -15.64
C LEU A 291 8.07 -13.07 -17.15
N ALA A 292 9.29 -12.94 -17.67
CA ALA A 292 9.59 -13.01 -19.10
C ALA A 292 8.89 -14.14 -19.88
N PRO A 293 8.86 -15.42 -19.42
CA PRO A 293 8.23 -16.50 -20.17
C PRO A 293 6.69 -16.43 -20.21
N THR A 294 6.04 -15.73 -19.27
CA THR A 294 4.57 -15.76 -19.11
C THR A 294 3.89 -14.41 -19.39
N ILE A 295 4.66 -13.32 -19.45
CA ILE A 295 4.13 -11.96 -19.50
C ILE A 295 3.30 -11.69 -20.75
N GLU A 296 3.72 -12.21 -21.91
CA GLU A 296 2.98 -12.01 -23.16
C GLU A 296 1.61 -12.69 -23.11
N GLN A 297 1.56 -13.94 -22.64
CA GLN A 297 0.31 -14.69 -22.47
C GLN A 297 -0.62 -14.03 -21.44
N ALA A 298 -0.07 -13.59 -20.30
CA ALA A 298 -0.84 -12.91 -19.26
C ALA A 298 -1.43 -11.58 -19.77
N CYS A 299 -0.65 -10.82 -20.54
CA CYS A 299 -1.08 -9.56 -21.14
C CYS A 299 -2.16 -9.76 -22.21
N ASP A 300 -1.99 -10.75 -23.09
CA ASP A 300 -2.98 -11.09 -24.10
C ASP A 300 -4.32 -11.48 -23.46
N PHE A 301 -4.29 -12.33 -22.43
CA PHE A 301 -5.47 -12.70 -21.67
C PHE A 301 -6.16 -11.47 -21.05
N ALA A 302 -5.42 -10.65 -20.31
CA ALA A 302 -5.98 -9.47 -19.66
C ALA A 302 -6.56 -8.45 -20.66
N SER A 303 -5.98 -8.36 -21.87
CA SER A 303 -6.50 -7.49 -22.94
C SER A 303 -7.84 -7.98 -23.51
N ARG A 304 -8.11 -9.30 -23.42
CA ARG A 304 -9.32 -9.95 -23.94
C ARG A 304 -10.43 -10.08 -22.91
N ALA A 305 -10.10 -10.10 -21.61
CA ALA A 305 -11.05 -10.22 -20.50
C ALA A 305 -11.98 -8.99 -20.31
N GLY A 306 -12.20 -8.19 -21.37
CA GLY A 306 -12.89 -6.90 -21.33
C GLY A 306 -14.35 -6.92 -20.89
N GLN A 307 -14.69 -5.94 -20.05
CA GLN A 307 -15.99 -5.64 -19.40
C GLN A 307 -16.56 -6.78 -18.53
N GLY A 308 -16.33 -6.69 -17.22
CA GLY A 308 -17.02 -7.48 -16.19
C GLY A 308 -16.15 -8.43 -15.38
N GLU A 309 -14.86 -8.60 -15.72
CA GLU A 309 -13.91 -9.43 -14.97
C GLU A 309 -12.82 -8.56 -14.33
N ASP A 310 -13.11 -7.94 -13.17
CA ASP A 310 -12.14 -7.13 -12.42
C ASP A 310 -10.85 -7.90 -12.11
N VAL A 311 -10.94 -9.23 -11.98
CA VAL A 311 -9.79 -10.13 -11.82
C VAL A 311 -8.83 -10.04 -13.00
N GLY A 312 -9.30 -10.09 -14.26
CA GLY A 312 -8.44 -10.06 -15.44
C GLY A 312 -7.57 -8.80 -15.50
N GLU A 313 -8.19 -7.65 -15.20
CA GLU A 313 -7.46 -6.38 -15.06
C GLU A 313 -6.47 -6.44 -13.89
N ALA A 314 -6.88 -6.95 -12.73
CA ALA A 314 -6.02 -7.02 -11.55
C ALA A 314 -4.78 -7.91 -11.76
N LEU A 315 -4.90 -9.01 -12.53
CA LEU A 315 -3.77 -9.84 -12.94
C LEU A 315 -2.74 -9.01 -13.72
N LEU A 316 -3.16 -8.25 -14.73
CA LEU A 316 -2.26 -7.37 -15.49
C LEU A 316 -1.53 -6.38 -14.59
N TRP A 317 -2.26 -5.71 -13.69
CA TRP A 317 -1.66 -4.73 -12.79
C TRP A 317 -0.66 -5.36 -11.81
N LEU A 318 -0.88 -6.59 -11.35
CA LEU A 318 0.13 -7.32 -10.56
C LEU A 318 1.40 -7.59 -11.38
N TYR A 319 1.26 -8.15 -12.59
CA TYR A 319 2.40 -8.38 -13.49
C TYR A 319 3.16 -7.10 -13.77
N PHE A 320 2.43 -6.01 -14.07
CA PHE A 320 3.03 -4.72 -14.40
C PHE A 320 3.80 -4.15 -13.20
N ARG A 321 3.26 -4.22 -11.97
CA ARG A 321 3.98 -3.74 -10.77
C ARG A 321 5.26 -4.53 -10.48
N LEU A 322 5.22 -5.86 -10.63
CA LEU A 322 6.41 -6.71 -10.48
C LEU A 322 7.46 -6.42 -11.57
N ASP A 323 7.04 -6.22 -12.82
CA ASP A 323 7.92 -5.84 -13.93
C ASP A 323 8.55 -4.46 -13.69
N LEU A 324 7.76 -3.44 -13.34
CA LEU A 324 8.25 -2.10 -13.01
C LEU A 324 9.27 -2.13 -11.86
N ALA A 325 9.02 -2.92 -10.81
CA ALA A 325 9.96 -3.10 -9.71
C ALA A 325 11.27 -3.78 -10.17
N GLY A 326 11.17 -4.81 -11.01
CA GLY A 326 12.34 -5.45 -11.64
C GLY A 326 13.13 -4.47 -12.54
N CYS A 327 12.44 -3.61 -13.27
CA CYS A 327 13.04 -2.57 -14.12
C CYS A 327 13.82 -1.53 -13.31
N ILE A 328 13.26 -1.07 -12.19
CA ILE A 328 13.93 -0.12 -11.29
C ILE A 328 15.21 -0.74 -10.72
N THR A 329 15.14 -1.99 -10.25
CA THR A 329 16.29 -2.63 -9.59
C THR A 329 17.41 -3.05 -10.56
N GLN A 330 17.05 -3.38 -11.81
CA GLN A 330 18.01 -3.82 -12.84
C GLN A 330 18.40 -2.73 -13.84
N SER A 331 17.82 -1.53 -13.74
CA SER A 331 17.99 -0.44 -14.72
C SER A 331 17.68 -0.89 -16.17
N LYS A 332 16.49 -1.49 -16.36
CA LYS A 332 16.02 -2.05 -17.65
C LYS A 332 14.66 -1.45 -18.04
N ALA A 333 14.33 -1.48 -19.33
CA ALA A 333 13.01 -1.09 -19.83
C ALA A 333 11.93 -2.15 -19.51
N PRO A 334 10.65 -1.76 -19.32
CA PRO A 334 9.54 -2.69 -19.07
C PRO A 334 9.45 -3.85 -20.07
N LEU A 335 9.20 -5.07 -19.58
CA LEU A 335 8.81 -6.21 -20.42
C LEU A 335 7.36 -6.09 -20.88
N THR A 336 6.49 -5.58 -20.00
CA THR A 336 5.06 -5.46 -20.24
C THR A 336 4.84 -4.56 -21.45
N PRO A 337 4.09 -4.99 -22.49
CA PRO A 337 3.77 -4.15 -23.65
C PRO A 337 2.68 -3.12 -23.31
N PHE A 338 2.83 -2.39 -22.19
CA PHE A 338 1.80 -1.54 -21.63
C PHE A 338 1.36 -0.42 -22.59
N ARG A 339 2.23 0.04 -23.50
CA ARG A 339 1.92 1.08 -24.50
C ARG A 339 0.89 0.65 -25.54
N SER A 340 0.74 -0.65 -25.80
CA SER A 340 -0.29 -1.18 -26.71
C SER A 340 -1.57 -1.58 -25.99
N LEU A 341 -1.54 -1.66 -24.66
CA LEU A 341 -2.67 -2.11 -23.83
C LEU A 341 -3.38 -0.95 -23.13
N LEU A 342 -2.60 0.02 -22.64
CA LEU A 342 -3.05 1.05 -21.72
C LEU A 342 -2.83 2.45 -22.31
N GLN A 343 -3.82 3.30 -22.13
CA GLN A 343 -3.70 4.73 -22.26
C GLN A 343 -2.83 5.30 -21.12
N ARG A 344 -2.39 6.54 -21.27
CA ARG A 344 -1.57 7.21 -20.24
C ARG A 344 -2.28 7.35 -18.90
N ASP A 345 -3.60 7.53 -18.91
CA ASP A 345 -4.40 7.66 -17.69
C ASP A 345 -4.68 6.30 -16.99
N GLY A 346 -4.12 5.21 -17.51
CA GLY A 346 -4.28 3.86 -16.97
C GLY A 346 -5.51 3.12 -17.48
N THR A 347 -6.31 3.70 -18.39
CA THR A 347 -7.46 3.00 -18.97
C THR A 347 -7.05 2.10 -20.14
N PHE A 348 -7.80 1.03 -20.41
CA PHE A 348 -7.51 0.15 -21.55
C PHE A 348 -7.83 0.83 -22.89
N ILE A 349 -6.96 0.63 -23.88
CA ILE A 349 -7.14 1.19 -25.24
C ILE A 349 -8.37 0.56 -25.92
N LEU A 350 -8.54 -0.76 -25.77
CA LEU A 350 -9.64 -1.51 -26.40
C LEU A 350 -10.99 -1.33 -25.67
N HIS A 351 -10.98 -0.80 -24.45
CA HIS A 351 -12.17 -0.62 -23.61
C HIS A 351 -12.22 0.79 -23.02
N PRO A 352 -12.50 1.82 -23.84
CA PRO A 352 -12.58 3.19 -23.36
C PRO A 352 -13.74 3.36 -22.38
N GLN A 353 -13.42 3.76 -21.13
CA GLN A 353 -14.41 4.14 -20.13
C GLN A 353 -15.11 5.46 -20.54
N PRO A 354 -16.37 5.69 -20.12
CA PRO A 354 -17.06 6.96 -20.34
C PRO A 354 -16.27 8.13 -19.74
N GLN A 355 -16.10 9.20 -20.52
CA GLN A 355 -15.24 10.36 -20.21
C GLN A 355 -15.66 11.17 -18.96
N ALA A 356 -16.80 10.87 -18.33
CA ALA A 356 -17.41 11.67 -17.27
C ALA A 356 -17.39 11.01 -15.87
N GLN A 357 -16.46 10.10 -15.60
CA GLN A 357 -16.29 9.57 -14.23
C GLN A 357 -15.30 10.41 -13.41
N PRO A 358 -15.59 10.66 -12.11
CA PRO A 358 -14.71 11.40 -11.21
C PRO A 358 -13.34 10.72 -11.08
N GLN A 359 -12.28 11.51 -10.82
CA GLN A 359 -10.97 10.94 -10.49
C GLN A 359 -11.04 10.17 -9.18
N THR A 360 -10.97 8.85 -9.26
CA THR A 360 -10.86 7.96 -8.10
C THR A 360 -9.40 7.77 -7.71
N VAL A 361 -9.16 7.32 -6.47
CA VAL A 361 -7.81 6.93 -6.00
C VAL A 361 -7.22 5.86 -6.92
N HIS A 362 -8.04 4.88 -7.31
CA HIS A 362 -7.64 3.80 -8.23
C HIS A 362 -7.14 4.32 -9.57
N ARG A 363 -7.85 5.27 -10.18
CA ARG A 363 -7.44 5.87 -11.45
C ARG A 363 -6.16 6.69 -11.31
N ALA A 364 -6.02 7.46 -10.22
CA ALA A 364 -4.80 8.21 -9.95
C ALA A 364 -3.58 7.30 -9.78
N TYR A 365 -3.77 6.15 -9.11
CA TYR A 365 -2.77 5.11 -8.92
C TYR A 365 -2.36 4.44 -10.24
N LYS A 366 -3.32 4.00 -11.06
CA LYS A 366 -3.06 3.41 -12.38
C LYS A 366 -2.33 4.40 -13.31
N HIS A 367 -2.75 5.66 -13.34
CA HIS A 367 -2.11 6.71 -14.12
C HIS A 367 -0.63 6.88 -13.73
N ILE A 368 -0.29 7.00 -12.44
CA ILE A 368 1.11 7.22 -12.05
C ILE A 368 2.00 6.00 -12.31
N LEU A 369 1.46 4.77 -12.22
CA LEU A 369 2.17 3.56 -12.67
C LEU A 369 2.45 3.58 -14.18
N CYS A 370 1.49 4.01 -15.00
CA CYS A 370 1.72 4.20 -16.44
C CYS A 370 2.80 5.26 -16.71
N LEU A 371 2.81 6.37 -15.97
CA LEU A 371 3.88 7.38 -16.09
C LEU A 371 5.25 6.81 -15.71
N LEU A 372 5.33 5.94 -14.69
CA LEU A 372 6.55 5.22 -14.34
C LEU A 372 7.00 4.27 -15.46
N GLY A 373 6.08 3.51 -16.06
CA GLY A 373 6.39 2.68 -17.22
C GLY A 373 6.97 3.50 -18.38
N HIS A 374 6.37 4.66 -18.67
CA HIS A 374 6.91 5.59 -19.68
C HIS A 374 8.29 6.13 -19.30
N CYS A 375 8.52 6.44 -18.02
CA CYS A 375 9.80 6.90 -17.49
C CYS A 375 10.91 5.87 -17.71
N LEU A 376 10.68 4.63 -17.27
CA LEU A 376 11.65 3.55 -17.40
C LEU A 376 11.91 3.20 -18.87
N ALA A 377 10.88 3.22 -19.72
CA ALA A 377 11.04 2.99 -21.14
C ALA A 377 11.75 4.15 -21.86
N LEU A 378 11.67 5.40 -21.37
CA LEU A 378 12.43 6.54 -21.89
C LEU A 378 13.91 6.46 -21.48
N ILE A 379 14.18 6.07 -20.23
CA ILE A 379 15.54 6.07 -19.67
C ILE A 379 16.34 4.83 -20.11
N HIS A 380 15.70 3.67 -20.14
CA HIS A 380 16.36 2.37 -20.36
C HIS A 380 15.93 1.66 -21.63
N GLY A 381 14.99 2.21 -22.40
CA GLY A 381 14.50 1.60 -23.64
C GLY A 381 15.38 1.89 -24.84
N ASP A 382 15.37 0.97 -25.80
CA ASP A 382 16.05 1.18 -27.08
C ASP A 382 15.23 2.14 -27.96
N PRO A 383 15.88 3.10 -28.64
CA PRO A 383 15.19 4.05 -29.52
C PRO A 383 14.51 3.39 -30.73
N GLU A 384 14.85 2.14 -31.06
CA GLU A 384 14.27 1.39 -32.18
C GLU A 384 12.95 0.70 -31.84
N THR A 385 12.65 0.47 -30.55
CA THR A 385 11.42 -0.21 -30.10
C THR A 385 10.30 0.74 -29.67
N SER A 386 10.56 2.05 -29.70
CA SER A 386 9.56 3.08 -29.38
C SER A 386 8.63 3.39 -30.55
N SER A 387 7.45 2.75 -30.55
CA SER A 387 6.20 3.05 -31.29
C SER A 387 5.90 2.17 -32.52
N PRO A 388 4.76 1.44 -32.53
CA PRO A 388 4.19 0.83 -33.73
C PRO A 388 3.51 1.81 -34.70
N GLN A 389 3.41 3.11 -34.38
CA GLN A 389 2.59 4.07 -35.14
C GLN A 389 3.35 5.18 -35.88
N THR A 390 4.67 5.15 -35.89
CA THR A 390 5.45 6.00 -36.79
C THR A 390 6.43 5.13 -37.51
N VAL A 391 6.24 5.01 -38.83
CA VAL A 391 7.23 4.48 -39.77
C VAL A 391 8.51 5.27 -39.55
N SER A 392 9.34 4.77 -38.64
CA SER A 392 10.62 5.38 -38.32
C SER A 392 11.57 4.82 -39.36
N SER A 393 11.72 5.54 -40.47
CA SER A 393 12.72 5.19 -41.47
C SER A 393 14.07 4.97 -40.78
N PRO A 394 14.82 3.90 -41.11
CA PRO A 394 16.12 3.59 -40.49
C PRO A 394 17.17 4.73 -40.61
N GLU A 395 16.88 5.77 -41.39
CA GLU A 395 17.69 6.99 -41.52
C GLU A 395 17.62 7.93 -40.30
N LEU A 396 16.51 7.96 -39.54
CA LEU A 396 16.40 8.81 -38.33
C LEU A 396 17.31 8.36 -37.19
N ALA A 397 17.66 7.07 -37.17
CA ALA A 397 18.64 6.49 -36.28
C ALA A 397 20.07 6.98 -36.59
N ALA A 398 20.37 7.43 -37.80
CA ALA A 398 21.73 7.81 -38.21
C ALA A 398 22.19 9.19 -37.67
N PHE A 399 21.28 10.01 -37.13
CA PHE A 399 21.58 11.40 -36.73
C PHE A 399 21.55 11.61 -35.20
N PRO A 400 22.71 11.77 -34.53
CA PRO A 400 22.79 11.94 -33.07
C PRO A 400 22.04 13.17 -32.52
N SER A 401 21.97 14.26 -33.28
CA SER A 401 21.29 15.50 -32.90
C SER A 401 19.76 15.35 -32.84
N LEU A 402 19.16 14.60 -33.77
CA LEU A 402 17.73 14.30 -33.77
C LEU A 402 17.35 13.39 -32.60
N ARG A 403 18.18 12.40 -32.28
CA ARG A 403 18.00 11.54 -31.09
C ARG A 403 17.99 12.36 -29.79
N GLN A 404 18.93 13.28 -29.64
CA GLN A 404 18.99 14.16 -28.47
C GLN A 404 17.79 15.10 -28.37
N SER A 405 17.33 15.66 -29.50
CA SER A 405 16.13 16.50 -29.56
C SER A 405 14.87 15.73 -29.17
N HIS A 406 14.72 14.51 -29.69
CA HIS A 406 13.60 13.63 -29.37
C HIS A 406 13.59 13.21 -27.90
N PHE A 407 14.73 12.81 -27.34
CA PHE A 407 14.87 12.50 -25.91
C PHE A 407 14.51 13.72 -25.05
N LEU A 408 15.03 14.90 -25.37
CA LEU A 408 14.72 16.14 -24.65
C LEU A 408 13.22 16.46 -24.67
N SER A 409 12.56 16.29 -25.82
CA SER A 409 11.12 16.50 -25.98
C SER A 409 10.32 15.52 -25.12
N GLN A 410 10.61 14.22 -25.21
CA GLN A 410 9.92 13.19 -24.42
C GLN A 410 10.17 13.36 -22.92
N TRP A 411 11.40 13.69 -22.52
CA TRP A 411 11.74 13.98 -21.13
C TRP A 411 10.96 15.19 -20.62
N THR A 412 10.93 16.29 -21.38
CA THR A 412 10.22 17.53 -20.97
C THR A 412 8.72 17.28 -20.86
N PHE A 413 8.15 16.55 -21.83
CA PHE A 413 6.76 16.16 -21.80
C PHE A 413 6.43 15.32 -20.56
N LEU A 414 7.19 14.25 -20.32
CA LEU A 414 6.94 13.34 -19.20
C LEU A 414 7.13 14.03 -17.85
N TRP A 415 8.11 14.92 -17.74
CA TRP A 415 8.33 15.73 -16.55
C TRP A 415 7.10 16.59 -16.28
N SER A 416 6.61 17.29 -17.31
CA SER A 416 5.40 18.12 -17.20
C SER A 416 4.18 17.30 -16.80
N ASP A 417 3.96 16.13 -17.38
CA ASP A 417 2.83 15.25 -17.05
C ASP A 417 2.92 14.73 -15.61
N CYS A 418 4.11 14.34 -15.16
CA CYS A 418 4.33 13.90 -13.78
C CYS A 418 4.08 15.03 -12.77
N GLN A 419 4.52 16.26 -13.08
CA GLN A 419 4.22 17.39 -12.21
C GLN A 419 2.75 17.80 -12.25
N LYS A 420 2.10 17.68 -13.40
CA LYS A 420 0.66 17.89 -13.50
C LYS A 420 -0.10 16.88 -12.65
N TRP A 421 0.26 15.60 -12.74
CA TRP A 421 -0.33 14.56 -11.89
C TRP A 421 -0.21 14.91 -10.41
N TYR A 422 0.97 15.35 -9.96
CA TYR A 422 1.16 15.73 -8.56
C TYR A 422 0.30 16.92 -8.19
N ASN A 423 0.27 17.99 -8.99
CA ASN A 423 -0.49 19.19 -8.65
C ASN A 423 -2.01 18.99 -8.70
N ASP A 424 -2.49 18.15 -9.62
CA ASP A 424 -3.91 17.96 -9.90
C ASP A 424 -4.51 16.75 -9.14
N ARG A 425 -3.70 15.97 -8.41
CA ARG A 425 -4.18 14.76 -7.71
C ARG A 425 -5.31 15.09 -6.73
N PRO A 426 -6.36 14.25 -6.67
CA PRO A 426 -7.52 14.51 -5.83
C PRO A 426 -7.13 14.49 -4.35
N VAL A 427 -7.93 15.16 -3.51
CA VAL A 427 -7.61 15.39 -2.09
C VAL A 427 -7.37 14.08 -1.32
N ASN A 428 -8.13 13.04 -1.65
CA ASN A 428 -7.97 11.70 -1.07
C ASN A 428 -6.72 10.93 -1.53
N VAL A 429 -5.94 11.47 -2.48
CA VAL A 429 -4.62 10.96 -2.88
C VAL A 429 -3.50 11.82 -2.28
N GLN A 430 -3.81 12.97 -1.69
CA GLN A 430 -2.81 13.83 -1.05
C GLN A 430 -2.46 13.30 0.34
N GLN A 431 -1.27 13.66 0.82
CA GLN A 431 -0.91 13.39 2.21
C GLN A 431 -1.80 14.22 3.14
N ILE A 432 -2.32 13.58 4.19
CA ILE A 432 -3.11 14.24 5.24
C ILE A 432 -2.22 14.88 6.32
N VAL A 433 -1.01 14.35 6.49
CA VAL A 433 0.02 14.87 7.40
C VAL A 433 1.35 14.93 6.66
N ASP A 434 2.04 16.05 6.82
CA ASP A 434 3.36 16.32 6.23
C ASP A 434 4.26 17.01 7.28
N ILE A 435 4.98 16.20 8.06
CA ILE A 435 5.94 16.68 9.05
C ILE A 435 7.34 16.41 8.51
N ARG A 436 8.18 17.44 8.42
CA ARG A 436 9.53 17.33 7.85
C ARG A 436 10.57 17.03 8.93
N GLY A 437 11.67 16.37 8.53
CA GLY A 437 12.67 15.73 9.40
C GLY A 437 12.94 16.39 10.76
N GLY A 438 13.41 17.64 10.76
CA GLY A 438 13.74 18.31 12.03
C GLY A 438 12.55 18.55 12.97
N GLU A 439 11.30 18.48 12.50
CA GLU A 439 10.09 18.48 13.35
C GLU A 439 9.62 17.05 13.66
N ALA A 440 9.92 16.07 12.81
CA ALA A 440 9.63 14.67 13.01
C ALA A 440 10.43 14.08 14.18
N ASP A 441 11.72 14.43 14.31
CA ASP A 441 12.59 13.97 15.40
C ASP A 441 12.09 14.44 16.78
N HIS A 442 11.30 15.52 16.84
CA HIS A 442 10.67 15.98 18.09
C HIS A 442 9.42 15.18 18.47
N ILE A 443 8.82 14.49 17.51
CA ILE A 443 7.57 13.72 17.69
C ILE A 443 7.90 12.29 18.04
N ASP A 444 8.93 11.73 17.42
CA ASP A 444 9.42 10.38 17.69
C ASP A 444 10.91 10.44 18.09
N PRO A 445 11.21 10.77 19.36
CA PRO A 445 12.58 10.91 19.85
C PRO A 445 13.35 9.58 19.84
N ASP A 446 12.66 8.45 19.70
CA ASP A 446 13.28 7.12 19.61
C ASP A 446 13.72 6.78 18.16
N HIS A 447 13.29 7.57 17.17
CA HIS A 447 13.62 7.41 15.74
C HIS A 447 14.36 8.62 15.16
N ASP A 448 15.63 8.82 15.56
CA ASP A 448 16.54 9.91 15.15
C ASP A 448 17.04 9.81 13.69
N SER A 449 16.14 9.47 12.77
CA SER A 449 16.42 9.29 11.34
C SER A 449 16.28 10.58 10.54
N SER A 450 15.62 11.60 11.10
CA SER A 450 15.23 12.82 10.39
C SER A 450 14.43 12.58 9.11
N PHE A 451 13.80 11.41 8.96
CA PHE A 451 12.87 11.17 7.86
C PHE A 451 11.55 11.93 8.08
N PRO A 452 10.91 12.43 7.02
CA PRO A 452 9.62 13.09 7.16
C PRO A 452 8.53 12.06 7.53
N ILE A 453 7.58 12.48 8.36
CA ILE A 453 6.37 11.70 8.66
C ILE A 453 5.30 12.12 7.65
N LEU A 454 4.97 11.19 6.74
CA LEU A 454 4.00 11.38 5.67
C LEU A 454 2.88 10.37 5.86
N ILE A 455 1.65 10.85 6.08
CA ILE A 455 0.47 9.99 6.31
C ILE A 455 -0.51 10.16 5.15
N TYR A 456 -1.02 9.05 4.65
CA TYR A 456 -2.00 8.97 3.57
C TYR A 456 -3.28 8.27 4.04
N THR A 457 -4.38 8.49 3.32
CA THR A 457 -5.70 7.93 3.64
C THR A 457 -5.85 6.47 3.26
N THR A 458 -5.13 6.01 2.21
CA THR A 458 -5.23 4.65 1.67
C THR A 458 -3.87 4.11 1.23
N PRO A 459 -3.69 2.78 1.16
CA PRO A 459 -2.50 2.14 0.59
C PRO A 459 -2.20 2.62 -0.84
N MET A 460 -3.20 2.69 -1.71
CA MET A 460 -3.03 3.19 -3.08
C MET A 460 -2.51 4.61 -3.13
N ALA A 461 -3.04 5.52 -2.29
CA ALA A 461 -2.58 6.90 -2.24
C ALA A 461 -1.11 6.98 -1.81
N LEU A 462 -0.73 6.20 -0.79
CA LEU A 462 0.65 6.11 -0.32
C LEU A 462 1.59 5.65 -1.44
N VAL A 463 1.28 4.53 -2.07
CA VAL A 463 2.12 3.97 -3.14
C VAL A 463 2.15 4.92 -4.34
N ALA A 464 1.02 5.52 -4.73
CA ALA A 464 0.95 6.47 -5.84
C ALA A 464 1.92 7.66 -5.65
N ASN A 465 1.98 8.22 -4.43
CA ASN A 465 2.91 9.31 -4.14
C ASN A 465 4.36 8.83 -4.09
N ALA A 466 4.63 7.62 -3.58
CA ALA A 466 5.96 7.02 -3.65
C ALA A 466 6.43 6.90 -5.10
N VAL A 467 5.57 6.38 -5.99
CA VAL A 467 5.85 6.26 -7.43
C VAL A 467 6.14 7.62 -8.06
N TYR A 468 5.40 8.68 -7.71
CA TYR A 468 5.69 10.04 -8.16
C TYR A 468 7.11 10.49 -7.76
N HIS A 469 7.51 10.26 -6.51
CA HIS A 469 8.84 10.61 -6.06
C HIS A 469 9.92 9.79 -6.78
N THR A 470 9.66 8.51 -7.05
CA THR A 470 10.55 7.63 -7.81
C THR A 470 10.73 8.11 -9.25
N ILE A 471 9.64 8.43 -9.96
CA ILE A 471 9.71 9.01 -11.31
C ILE A 471 10.55 10.27 -11.30
N SER A 472 10.26 11.19 -10.37
CA SER A 472 10.96 12.47 -10.30
C SER A 472 12.45 12.30 -10.02
N LEU A 473 12.81 11.39 -9.11
CA LEU A 473 14.20 11.03 -8.81
C LEU A 473 14.91 10.50 -10.06
N LEU A 474 14.35 9.49 -10.72
CA LEU A 474 14.90 8.90 -11.95
C LEU A 474 15.07 9.94 -13.06
N MET A 475 14.06 10.79 -13.27
CA MET A 475 14.11 11.85 -14.29
C MET A 475 15.16 12.90 -13.99
N LEU A 476 15.35 13.28 -12.72
CA LEU A 476 16.39 14.22 -12.31
C LEU A 476 17.79 13.61 -12.45
N THR A 477 17.96 12.30 -12.21
CA THR A 477 19.23 11.57 -12.44
C THR A 477 19.60 11.59 -13.91
N HIS A 478 18.61 11.44 -14.79
CA HIS A 478 18.77 11.42 -16.25
C HIS A 478 18.40 12.75 -16.93
N LYS A 479 18.57 13.89 -16.22
CA LYS A 479 18.21 15.21 -16.74
C LYS A 479 19.08 15.60 -17.96
N PRO A 480 18.48 16.02 -19.09
CA PRO A 480 19.23 16.50 -20.26
C PRO A 480 20.14 17.68 -19.92
N ARG A 481 21.43 17.61 -20.30
CA ARG A 481 22.45 18.63 -19.98
C ARG A 481 22.11 20.03 -20.49
N LEU A 482 21.39 20.13 -21.61
CA LEU A 482 21.02 21.41 -22.23
C LEU A 482 19.89 22.13 -21.48
N LEU A 483 19.20 21.43 -20.58
CA LEU A 483 18.06 21.97 -19.85
C LEU A 483 18.52 22.68 -18.56
N LYS A 484 18.76 24.00 -18.66
CA LYS A 484 19.36 24.78 -17.58
C LYS A 484 18.46 24.95 -16.34
N SER A 485 17.16 25.17 -16.53
CA SER A 485 16.23 25.41 -15.43
C SER A 485 14.92 24.65 -15.64
N LEU A 486 14.36 24.17 -14.53
CA LEU A 486 13.05 23.52 -14.49
C LEU A 486 12.07 24.46 -13.78
N PRO A 487 10.86 24.64 -14.31
CA PRO A 487 9.84 25.45 -13.66
C PRO A 487 9.31 24.75 -12.41
N GLY A 488 8.94 25.54 -11.41
CA GLY A 488 8.26 25.06 -10.20
C GLY A 488 9.03 25.31 -8.90
N PRO A 489 8.48 24.83 -7.76
CA PRO A 489 9.13 24.93 -6.46
C PRO A 489 10.47 24.21 -6.44
N ARG A 490 11.47 24.77 -5.74
CA ARG A 490 12.82 24.17 -5.63
C ARG A 490 12.82 22.75 -5.05
N SER A 491 11.84 22.42 -4.21
CA SER A 491 11.68 21.08 -3.63
C SER A 491 11.43 20.01 -4.70
N VAL A 492 10.61 20.32 -5.70
CA VAL A 492 10.25 19.41 -6.79
C VAL A 492 11.43 19.12 -7.73
N THR A 493 12.45 19.97 -7.69
CA THR A 493 13.70 19.78 -8.46
C THR A 493 14.84 19.22 -7.60
N SER A 494 14.56 18.84 -6.34
CA SER A 494 15.57 18.40 -5.38
C SER A 494 15.59 16.88 -5.27
N HIS A 495 16.71 16.27 -5.67
CA HIS A 495 17.00 14.84 -5.47
C HIS A 495 16.75 14.40 -4.03
N ILE A 496 17.35 15.13 -3.07
CA ILE A 496 17.24 14.84 -1.64
C ILE A 496 15.78 14.87 -1.18
N TRP A 497 14.97 15.81 -1.68
CA TRP A 497 13.56 15.88 -1.28
C TRP A 497 12.76 14.64 -1.71
N HIS A 498 13.01 14.13 -2.92
CA HIS A 498 12.35 12.90 -3.39
C HIS A 498 12.86 11.68 -2.63
N ALA A 499 14.17 11.55 -2.44
CA ALA A 499 14.76 10.45 -1.68
C ALA A 499 14.24 10.41 -0.23
N GLN A 500 14.24 11.56 0.47
CA GLN A 500 13.69 11.66 1.82
C GLN A 500 12.19 11.39 1.87
N SER A 501 11.42 11.77 0.85
CA SER A 501 9.99 11.49 0.82
C SER A 501 9.71 10.00 0.66
N ILE A 502 10.45 9.28 -0.20
CA ILE A 502 10.37 7.82 -0.31
C ILE A 502 10.76 7.15 1.01
N ALA A 503 11.86 7.61 1.63
CA ALA A 503 12.31 7.08 2.91
C ALA A 503 11.29 7.32 4.03
N GLY A 504 10.70 8.50 4.08
CA GLY A 504 9.66 8.86 5.06
C GLY A 504 8.37 8.06 4.88
N ILE A 505 7.94 7.83 3.63
CA ILE A 505 6.83 6.93 3.30
C ILE A 505 7.11 5.52 3.83
N ALA A 506 8.30 4.98 3.56
CA ALA A 506 8.67 3.65 4.04
C ALA A 506 8.84 3.58 5.57
N ALA A 507 9.43 4.61 6.18
CA ALA A 507 9.65 4.67 7.62
C ALA A 507 8.33 4.76 8.39
N SER A 508 7.34 5.50 7.87
CA SER A 508 6.02 5.67 8.48
C SER A 508 5.04 4.53 8.16
N ASN A 509 5.45 3.53 7.35
CA ASN A 509 4.60 2.43 6.93
C ASN A 509 4.72 1.23 7.89
N ASP A 510 3.60 0.90 8.53
CA ASP A 510 3.50 -0.23 9.45
C ASP A 510 2.64 -1.39 8.96
N SER A 511 1.88 -1.22 7.87
CA SER A 511 0.90 -2.19 7.40
C SER A 511 1.46 -3.07 6.28
N PRO A 512 1.43 -4.42 6.40
CA PRO A 512 1.98 -5.32 5.38
C PRO A 512 1.42 -5.10 3.98
N GLU A 513 0.14 -4.77 3.89
CA GLU A 513 -0.60 -4.51 2.63
C GLU A 513 -0.10 -3.29 1.84
N GLN A 514 0.68 -2.40 2.45
CA GLN A 514 1.21 -1.20 1.81
C GLN A 514 2.58 -1.41 1.14
N TRP A 515 3.21 -2.58 1.33
CA TRP A 515 4.51 -2.91 0.75
C TRP A 515 4.41 -3.37 -0.71
N ASP A 516 4.01 -2.45 -1.57
CA ASP A 516 3.96 -2.67 -3.02
C ASP A 516 5.37 -2.98 -3.60
N PRO A 517 5.50 -3.91 -4.56
CA PRO A 517 6.73 -4.18 -5.30
C PRO A 517 7.51 -2.93 -5.76
N VAL A 518 6.82 -1.92 -6.29
CA VAL A 518 7.44 -0.68 -6.79
C VAL A 518 7.94 0.17 -5.63
N LEU A 519 7.22 0.24 -4.51
CA LEU A 519 7.70 0.92 -3.30
C LEU A 519 8.96 0.25 -2.75
N VAL A 520 8.99 -1.08 -2.68
CA VAL A 520 10.18 -1.85 -2.25
C VAL A 520 11.37 -1.56 -3.16
N ALA A 521 11.19 -1.62 -4.48
CA ALA A 521 12.25 -1.28 -5.44
C ALA A 521 12.72 0.17 -5.31
N SER A 522 11.80 1.11 -5.07
CA SER A 522 12.13 2.53 -4.86
C SER A 522 12.97 2.74 -3.61
N LEU A 523 12.62 2.06 -2.51
CA LEU A 523 13.39 2.08 -1.26
C LEU A 523 14.80 1.54 -1.46
N LEU A 524 14.96 0.45 -2.23
CA LEU A 524 16.28 -0.11 -2.56
C LEU A 524 17.15 0.83 -3.38
N VAL A 525 16.55 1.66 -4.26
CA VAL A 525 17.28 2.67 -5.03
C VAL A 525 17.79 3.77 -4.12
N ILE A 526 16.90 4.38 -3.33
CA ILE A 526 17.30 5.51 -2.46
C ILE A 526 18.25 5.08 -1.34
N ALA A 527 18.17 3.82 -0.89
CA ALA A 527 19.06 3.30 0.16
C ALA A 527 20.54 3.41 -0.25
N LYS A 528 20.86 3.21 -1.53
CA LYS A 528 22.24 3.31 -2.04
C LYS A 528 22.81 4.72 -1.91
N GLU A 529 21.96 5.74 -1.83
CA GLU A 529 22.35 7.15 -1.70
C GLU A 529 22.39 7.65 -0.24
N MET A 530 22.04 6.80 0.73
CA MET A 530 22.00 7.19 2.15
C MET A 530 23.39 7.15 2.76
N THR A 531 23.81 8.28 3.31
CA THR A 531 25.13 8.43 3.96
C THR A 531 25.05 8.40 5.47
N HIS A 532 23.92 8.80 6.08
CA HIS A 532 23.80 8.88 7.54
C HIS A 532 23.48 7.52 8.19
N GLU A 533 24.22 7.14 9.23
CA GLU A 533 24.10 5.82 9.88
C GLU A 533 22.70 5.56 10.48
N SER A 534 22.08 6.56 11.10
CA SER A 534 20.72 6.40 11.66
C SER A 534 19.68 6.12 10.56
N GLN A 535 19.84 6.74 9.39
CA GLN A 535 18.98 6.54 8.23
C GLN A 535 19.18 5.15 7.62
N GLN A 536 20.44 4.74 7.47
CA GLN A 536 20.82 3.40 7.02
C GLN A 536 20.21 2.31 7.93
N THR A 537 20.29 2.51 9.26
CA THR A 537 19.74 1.58 10.25
C THR A 537 18.23 1.45 10.13
N VAL A 538 17.49 2.56 10.04
CA VAL A 538 16.03 2.54 9.88
C VAL A 538 15.63 1.84 8.58
N ILE A 539 16.34 2.09 7.48
CA ILE A 539 16.06 1.42 6.19
C ILE A 539 16.30 -0.09 6.32
N LEU A 540 17.40 -0.55 6.92
CA LEU A 540 17.65 -1.98 7.10
C LEU A 540 16.59 -2.67 7.96
N GLN A 541 16.13 -2.00 9.01
CA GLN A 541 15.03 -2.50 9.83
C GLN A 541 13.73 -2.61 9.04
N ARG A 542 13.42 -1.61 8.19
CA ARG A 542 12.23 -1.66 7.32
C ARG A 542 12.34 -2.76 6.26
N LEU A 543 13.49 -2.95 5.62
CA LEU A 543 13.73 -4.07 4.70
C LEU A 543 13.57 -5.44 5.39
N ALA A 544 14.05 -5.59 6.63
CA ALA A 544 13.83 -6.80 7.42
C ALA A 544 12.34 -7.03 7.74
N LYS A 545 11.62 -5.95 8.11
CA LYS A 545 10.18 -6.00 8.38
C LYS A 545 9.38 -6.37 7.13
N ILE A 546 9.76 -5.86 5.96
CA ILE A 546 9.16 -6.27 4.67
C ILE A 546 9.28 -7.78 4.49
N THR A 547 10.50 -8.34 4.61
CA THR A 547 10.70 -9.80 4.49
C THR A 547 9.83 -10.58 5.48
N ALA A 548 9.84 -10.18 6.76
CA ALA A 548 9.12 -10.89 7.81
C ALA A 548 7.59 -10.88 7.63
N THR A 549 7.03 -9.83 7.01
CA THR A 549 5.59 -9.61 6.90
C THR A 549 5.00 -9.99 5.54
N THR A 550 5.78 -9.90 4.46
CA THR A 550 5.32 -10.16 3.09
C THR A 550 5.91 -11.43 2.49
N GLY A 551 7.02 -11.92 3.04
CA GLY A 551 7.80 -13.01 2.46
C GLY A 551 8.66 -12.59 1.25
N ILE A 552 8.69 -11.31 0.86
CA ILE A 552 9.61 -10.84 -0.19
C ILE A 552 11.04 -10.95 0.35
N LYS A 553 11.84 -11.83 -0.25
CA LYS A 553 13.22 -12.03 0.18
C LYS A 553 14.11 -10.86 -0.25
N LEU A 554 14.75 -10.23 0.74
CA LEU A 554 15.60 -9.04 0.56
C LEU A 554 17.01 -9.21 1.18
N ASP A 555 17.39 -10.44 1.55
CA ASP A 555 18.65 -10.69 2.27
C ASP A 555 19.87 -10.26 1.45
N ARG A 556 19.88 -10.61 0.15
CA ARG A 556 20.95 -10.24 -0.78
C ARG A 556 21.10 -8.72 -0.89
N GLU A 557 19.99 -8.02 -1.03
CA GLU A 557 19.95 -6.56 -1.14
C GLU A 557 20.42 -5.89 0.15
N ARG A 558 20.00 -6.42 1.31
CA ARG A 558 20.42 -5.91 2.62
C ARG A 558 21.92 -6.11 2.86
N GLU A 559 22.44 -7.29 2.54
CA GLU A 559 23.87 -7.61 2.62
C GLU A 559 24.68 -6.72 1.69
N ALA A 560 24.22 -6.51 0.45
CA ALA A 560 24.88 -5.63 -0.50
C ALA A 560 24.91 -4.16 0.00
N LEU A 561 23.80 -3.64 0.53
CA LEU A 561 23.74 -2.30 1.11
C LEU A 561 24.70 -2.14 2.29
N GLN A 562 24.70 -3.11 3.21
CA GLN A 562 25.62 -3.12 4.35
C GLN A 562 27.08 -3.13 3.91
N ALA A 563 27.43 -3.98 2.92
CA ALA A 563 28.78 -4.03 2.38
C ALA A 563 29.20 -2.69 1.77
N THR A 564 28.33 -2.06 0.97
CA THR A 564 28.60 -0.75 0.36
C THR A 564 28.79 0.34 1.42
N TRP A 565 27.92 0.41 2.42
CA TRP A 565 28.04 1.44 3.46
C TRP A 565 29.24 1.21 4.38
N ASN A 566 29.57 -0.05 4.69
CA ASN A 566 30.77 -0.34 5.47
C ASN A 566 32.03 0.09 4.71
N LEU A 567 32.11 -0.18 3.40
CA LEU A 567 33.25 0.26 2.58
C LEU A 567 33.41 1.78 2.57
N ALA A 568 32.30 2.51 2.40
CA ALA A 568 32.32 3.98 2.42
C ALA A 568 32.85 4.55 3.75
N ARG A 569 32.50 3.93 4.89
CA ARG A 569 33.02 4.34 6.21
C ARG A 569 34.52 4.08 6.35
N TYR A 570 35.01 2.95 5.84
CA TYR A 570 36.44 2.67 5.85
C TYR A 570 37.22 3.68 4.99
N GLU A 571 36.71 4.06 3.81
CA GLU A 571 37.35 5.08 2.96
C GLU A 571 37.45 6.44 3.69
N GLU A 572 36.41 6.86 4.42
CA GLU A 572 36.44 8.09 5.23
C GLU A 572 37.46 8.00 6.40
N GLU A 573 37.58 6.85 7.07
CA GLU A 573 38.53 6.66 8.18
C GLU A 573 40.01 6.71 7.74
N PHE A 574 40.34 6.27 6.52
CA PHE A 574 41.70 6.34 5.98
C PHE A 574 42.06 7.71 5.37
N GLU A 575 41.09 8.53 4.98
CA GLU A 575 41.33 9.92 4.54
C GLU A 575 41.58 10.87 5.72
N ASP A 576 41.09 10.52 6.92
CA ASP A 576 41.26 11.30 8.15
C ASP A 576 42.52 10.95 8.97
N GLU A 577 43.34 9.96 8.55
CA GLU A 577 44.71 9.82 9.09
C GLU A 577 45.62 10.87 8.42
N PRO A 578 46.04 11.94 9.13
CA PRO A 578 47.02 12.84 8.57
C PRO A 578 48.31 12.06 8.34
N ASP A 579 48.90 12.24 7.17
CA ASP A 579 50.28 11.91 6.82
C ASP A 579 51.22 12.22 8.00
N THR A 580 51.41 11.25 8.91
CA THR A 580 52.57 11.20 9.80
C THR A 580 53.75 10.72 8.96
N ILE A 581 54.11 11.55 7.98
CA ILE A 581 55.38 11.48 7.26
C ILE A 581 56.48 11.79 8.27
N ILE A 582 57.29 10.76 8.52
CA ILE A 582 58.74 10.77 8.63
C ILE A 582 59.32 11.97 9.41
N SER A 583 59.82 11.69 10.61
CA SER A 583 60.90 12.45 11.24
C SER A 583 61.99 11.50 11.70
#